data_AF-A0A2C1K7J7-F1
#
_entry.id   AF-A0A2C1K7J7-F1
#
_cell.length_a   1.000
_cell.length_b   1.000
_cell.length_c   1.000
_cell.angle_alpha   90.00
_cell.angle_beta   90.00
_cell.angle_gamma   90.00
#
_symmetry.space_group_name_H-M   'P 1'
#
loop_
_entity.id
_entity.type
_entity.pdbx_description
1 polymer ?
#
loop_
_entity_poly.entity_id
_entity_poly.type
_entity_poly.pdbx_seq_one_letter_code
_entity_poly.pdbx_strand_id
1 'polypeptide(L)'
;MKKYALILFLLPIVLLSFQMKSHASSLSNEAEFINYSKKFLGVPYRFGGTTPSGFDCSGYINYVFNEYGYSLPRTSADMYASKSLSPVKDLKVGDIVFFTTYKPGASHAGIYVGNEEFVHASSSRGISVSNLEESYWNKRYLGAKRHNELSNDLSFSTDAEAQKLWQTASNYYLNSAVTSQNQDLMSLYNVLRSQVTLDSSTPAGEHLLRTANLIDSIKLANTLSSSTNQLVDKMITNQELTDETVSLYQEQSADIRKSERVYSRLYGPELRNRFNSESVTPAKIAKETVIYEVSMYLLLDTINSTKEQGNLDEARNLLEKYDRLERRAKEIKVLGNTLHANAYQNLDKIHQQLQGVKESLQAELQASKVVSKD
;
A
#
# COMPACT_ATOMS: atom_id res chain seq x y z
N MET A 1 -36.58 -55.68 46.88
CA MET A 1 -35.95 -54.37 47.15
C MET A 1 -34.46 -54.47 46.87
N LYS A 2 -33.96 -53.77 45.84
CA LYS A 2 -32.66 -53.07 45.83
C LYS A 2 -32.52 -52.37 44.47
N LYS A 3 -32.47 -51.05 44.53
CA LYS A 3 -32.40 -50.10 43.40
C LYS A 3 -30.96 -50.08 42.89
N TYR A 4 -30.74 -50.23 41.59
CA TYR A 4 -29.45 -49.88 40.97
C TYR A 4 -29.50 -48.40 40.57
N ALA A 5 -28.69 -47.60 41.24
CA ALA A 5 -28.46 -46.20 40.92
C ALA A 5 -27.47 -46.10 39.76
N LEU A 6 -27.92 -45.51 38.66
CA LEU A 6 -27.10 -45.12 37.52
C LEU A 6 -26.32 -43.85 37.91
N ILE A 7 -25.03 -43.98 38.22
CA ILE A 7 -24.15 -42.83 38.45
C ILE A 7 -23.67 -42.34 37.08
N LEU A 8 -24.33 -41.30 36.58
CA LEU A 8 -23.85 -40.49 35.46
C LEU A 8 -22.60 -39.72 35.91
N PHE A 9 -21.43 -40.09 35.38
CA PHE A 9 -20.22 -39.28 35.41
C PHE A 9 -20.40 -38.10 34.44
N LEU A 10 -20.99 -37.01 34.93
CA LEU A 10 -21.02 -35.72 34.26
C LEU A 10 -19.99 -34.81 34.93
N LEU A 11 -19.00 -34.38 34.13
CA LEU A 11 -17.92 -33.39 34.33
C LEU A 11 -16.49 -33.98 34.49
N PRO A 12 -15.49 -33.42 33.77
CA PRO A 12 -15.39 -31.99 33.41
C PRO A 12 -15.24 -31.72 31.90
N ILE A 13 -16.34 -31.39 31.21
CA ILE A 13 -16.30 -30.71 29.88
C ILE A 13 -16.31 -29.16 30.05
N VAL A 14 -16.60 -28.66 31.25
CA VAL A 14 -16.74 -27.21 31.50
C VAL A 14 -15.39 -26.48 31.67
N LEU A 15 -14.28 -27.20 31.87
CA LEU A 15 -12.95 -26.56 31.98
C LEU A 15 -12.29 -26.23 30.64
N LEU A 16 -12.67 -26.89 29.53
CA LEU A 16 -12.09 -26.61 28.21
C LEU A 16 -12.68 -25.36 27.53
N SER A 17 -13.90 -24.98 27.91
CA SER A 17 -14.59 -23.80 27.37
C SER A 17 -14.13 -22.46 27.97
N PHE A 18 -13.36 -22.47 29.07
CA PHE A 18 -12.89 -21.24 29.71
C PHE A 18 -11.60 -20.69 29.06
N GLN A 19 -10.76 -21.55 28.49
CA GLN A 19 -9.50 -21.13 27.85
C GLN A 19 -9.67 -20.51 26.45
N MET A 20 -10.74 -20.84 25.73
CA MET A 20 -10.95 -20.29 24.36
C MET A 20 -11.45 -18.84 24.35
N LYS A 21 -12.09 -18.35 25.42
CA LYS A 21 -12.66 -16.99 25.46
C LYS A 21 -11.62 -15.89 25.74
N SER A 22 -10.50 -16.20 26.39
CA SER A 22 -9.46 -15.22 26.74
C SER A 22 -8.45 -14.93 25.62
N HIS A 23 -8.31 -15.84 24.64
CA HIS A 23 -7.31 -15.71 23.57
C HIS A 23 -7.80 -14.89 22.37
N ALA A 24 -9.11 -14.91 22.08
CA ALA A 24 -9.68 -14.07 21.02
C ALA A 24 -9.69 -12.57 21.38
N SER A 25 -9.67 -12.23 22.68
CA SER A 25 -9.71 -10.85 23.17
C SER A 25 -8.35 -10.14 23.15
N SER A 26 -7.21 -10.85 23.27
CA SER A 26 -5.90 -10.17 23.22
C SER A 26 -5.52 -9.69 21.81
N LEU A 27 -6.03 -10.34 20.75
CA LEU A 27 -5.73 -9.99 19.34
C LEU A 27 -6.48 -8.77 18.87
N SER A 28 -7.74 -8.67 19.30
CA SER A 28 -8.48 -7.42 19.18
C SER A 28 -7.73 -6.32 19.94
N ASN A 29 -7.21 -6.58 21.14
CA ASN A 29 -6.56 -5.55 21.95
C ASN A 29 -5.27 -4.98 21.32
N GLU A 30 -4.34 -5.78 20.78
CA GLU A 30 -3.14 -5.21 20.11
C GLU A 30 -3.48 -4.51 18.79
N ALA A 31 -4.35 -5.09 17.97
CA ALA A 31 -4.74 -4.47 16.70
C ALA A 31 -5.51 -3.15 16.95
N GLU A 32 -6.41 -3.13 17.93
CA GLU A 32 -7.08 -1.93 18.43
C GLU A 32 -6.06 -0.92 18.96
N PHE A 33 -5.05 -1.36 19.71
CA PHE A 33 -4.00 -0.50 20.23
C PHE A 33 -3.20 0.18 19.12
N ILE A 34 -2.80 -0.56 18.08
CA ILE A 34 -2.09 0.02 16.93
C ILE A 34 -3.00 0.95 16.13
N ASN A 35 -4.25 0.54 15.88
CA ASN A 35 -5.21 1.34 15.13
C ASN A 35 -5.51 2.66 15.85
N TYR A 36 -5.69 2.59 17.17
CA TYR A 36 -5.84 3.78 18.01
C TYR A 36 -4.58 4.64 17.97
N SER A 37 -3.39 4.04 18.07
CA SER A 37 -2.12 4.77 17.95
C SER A 37 -2.02 5.51 16.60
N LYS A 38 -2.39 4.86 15.49
CA LYS A 38 -2.35 5.42 14.13
C LYS A 38 -3.49 6.39 13.81
N LYS A 39 -4.57 6.43 14.61
CA LYS A 39 -5.71 7.35 14.42
C LYS A 39 -5.30 8.82 14.35
N PHE A 40 -4.19 9.18 14.97
CA PHE A 40 -3.74 10.57 15.09
C PHE A 40 -2.72 10.98 14.01
N LEU A 41 -2.42 10.14 13.02
CA LEU A 41 -1.50 10.47 11.94
C LEU A 41 -1.86 11.81 11.28
N GLY A 42 -0.86 12.68 11.11
CA GLY A 42 -1.00 14.02 10.56
C GLY A 42 -1.34 15.12 11.58
N VAL A 43 -1.70 14.80 12.83
CA VAL A 43 -1.89 15.82 13.88
C VAL A 43 -0.58 16.59 14.10
N PRO A 44 -0.59 17.93 14.07
CA PRO A 44 0.65 18.72 14.06
C PRO A 44 1.43 18.61 15.38
N TYR A 45 2.75 18.74 15.27
CA TYR A 45 3.60 18.83 16.46
C TYR A 45 3.41 20.17 17.17
N ARG A 46 3.23 20.14 18.49
CA ARG A 46 3.20 21.33 19.36
C ARG A 46 3.97 21.02 20.63
N PHE A 47 5.04 21.77 20.91
CA PHE A 47 5.81 21.61 22.14
C PHE A 47 4.92 21.82 23.37
N GLY A 48 4.91 20.87 24.31
CA GLY A 48 4.00 20.88 25.46
C GLY A 48 2.57 20.38 25.16
N GLY A 49 2.23 20.12 23.89
CA GLY A 49 0.89 19.73 23.46
C GLY A 49 0.49 18.32 23.88
N THR A 50 -0.77 18.17 24.32
CA THR A 50 -1.32 16.92 24.88
C THR A 50 -2.71 16.58 24.32
N THR A 51 -3.13 17.20 23.23
CA THR A 51 -4.48 17.01 22.66
C THR A 51 -4.45 16.81 21.15
N PRO A 52 -5.51 16.28 20.51
CA PRO A 52 -5.58 16.14 19.05
C PRO A 52 -5.49 17.45 18.24
N SER A 53 -5.48 18.63 18.88
CA SER A 53 -5.16 19.90 18.21
C SER A 53 -3.65 20.12 18.00
N GLY A 54 -2.82 19.32 18.68
CA GLY A 54 -1.39 19.23 18.50
C GLY A 54 -0.69 18.58 19.69
N PHE A 55 0.30 17.74 19.40
CA PHE A 55 1.00 16.92 20.39
C PHE A 55 2.51 17.19 20.41
N ASP A 56 3.15 17.08 21.57
CA ASP A 56 4.57 16.70 21.63
C ASP A 56 4.73 15.18 21.74
N CYS A 57 5.96 14.68 21.66
CA CYS A 57 6.23 13.24 21.64
C CYS A 57 5.66 12.51 22.87
N SER A 58 5.93 13.05 24.06
CA SER A 58 5.47 12.48 25.32
C SER A 58 3.98 12.73 25.62
N GLY A 59 3.41 13.82 25.10
CA GLY A 59 1.99 14.14 25.18
C GLY A 59 1.14 13.21 24.32
N TYR A 60 1.62 12.87 23.12
CA TYR A 60 1.02 11.84 22.27
C TYR A 60 1.04 10.47 22.94
N ILE A 61 2.21 10.04 23.46
CA ILE A 61 2.33 8.74 24.14
C ILE A 61 1.38 8.66 25.34
N ASN A 62 1.35 9.70 26.19
CA ASN A 62 0.40 9.76 27.31
C ASN A 62 -1.05 9.66 26.84
N TYR A 63 -1.41 10.38 25.78
CA TYR A 63 -2.78 10.38 25.26
C TYR A 63 -3.22 8.98 24.84
N VAL A 64 -2.36 8.25 24.12
CA VAL A 64 -2.64 6.87 23.71
C VAL A 64 -2.74 5.94 24.91
N PHE A 65 -1.78 5.98 25.84
CA PHE A 65 -1.76 5.05 26.97
C PHE A 65 -2.91 5.30 27.96
N ASN A 66 -3.33 6.55 28.15
CA ASN A 66 -4.46 6.90 29.01
C ASN A 66 -5.79 6.33 28.51
N GLU A 67 -5.99 6.19 27.19
CA GLU A 67 -7.18 5.52 26.63
C GLU A 67 -7.30 4.08 27.15
N TYR A 68 -6.16 3.41 27.31
CA TYR A 68 -6.06 2.03 27.79
C TYR A 68 -5.89 1.95 29.32
N GLY A 69 -6.11 3.06 30.04
CA GLY A 69 -6.04 3.10 31.51
C GLY A 69 -4.63 3.17 32.09
N TYR A 70 -3.60 3.39 31.28
CA TYR A 70 -2.20 3.39 31.70
C TYR A 70 -1.64 4.80 31.84
N SER A 71 -1.28 5.17 33.08
CA SER A 71 -0.68 6.48 33.37
C SER A 71 0.84 6.46 33.20
N LEU A 72 1.37 7.45 32.47
CA LEU A 72 2.80 7.60 32.24
C LEU A 72 3.31 8.95 32.77
N PRO A 73 4.61 9.06 33.10
CA PRO A 73 5.21 10.36 33.37
C PRO A 73 5.07 11.31 32.18
N ARG A 74 5.02 12.62 32.45
CA ARG A 74 4.74 13.62 31.40
C ARG A 74 5.86 13.77 30.38
N THR A 75 7.13 13.54 30.75
CA THR A 75 8.28 13.77 29.87
C THR A 75 8.94 12.46 29.44
N SER A 76 9.55 12.44 28.25
CA SER A 76 10.29 11.29 27.75
C SER A 76 11.45 10.88 28.68
N ALA A 77 12.07 11.85 29.35
CA ALA A 77 13.13 11.61 30.32
C ALA A 77 12.60 10.89 31.56
N ASP A 78 11.46 11.34 32.10
CA ASP A 78 10.85 10.72 33.27
C ASP A 78 10.30 9.33 32.96
N MET A 79 9.72 9.12 31.76
CA MET A 79 9.32 7.79 31.28
C MET A 79 10.55 6.86 31.24
N TYR A 80 11.65 7.32 30.66
CA TYR A 80 12.88 6.54 30.57
C TYR A 80 13.44 6.15 31.95
N ALA A 81 13.30 7.02 32.96
CA ALA A 81 13.70 6.76 34.34
C ALA A 81 12.66 5.99 35.17
N SER A 82 11.40 5.88 34.71
CA SER A 82 10.29 5.34 35.49
C SER A 82 10.44 3.86 35.85
N LYS A 83 10.00 3.48 37.05
CA LYS A 83 9.88 2.08 37.49
C LYS A 83 8.60 1.39 37.01
N SER A 84 7.60 2.15 36.54
CA SER A 84 6.39 1.58 35.92
C SER A 84 6.65 1.01 34.51
N LEU A 85 7.84 1.28 33.96
CA LEU A 85 8.30 0.80 32.67
C LEU A 85 9.54 -0.09 32.86
N SER A 86 9.50 -1.31 32.37
CA SER A 86 10.63 -2.26 32.42
C SER A 86 11.45 -2.22 31.12
N PRO A 87 12.79 -2.22 31.15
CA PRO A 87 13.62 -2.32 29.94
C PRO A 87 13.35 -3.63 29.17
N VAL A 88 13.38 -3.56 27.84
CA VAL A 88 13.16 -4.72 26.96
C VAL A 88 14.20 -4.77 25.84
N LYS A 89 14.54 -6.00 25.43
CA LYS A 89 15.45 -6.27 24.30
C LYS A 89 14.68 -6.70 23.06
N ASP A 90 13.69 -7.58 23.25
CA ASP A 90 12.80 -8.04 22.19
C ASP A 90 11.56 -7.15 22.16
N LEU A 91 11.48 -6.32 21.12
CA LEU A 91 10.41 -5.35 20.95
C LEU A 91 9.08 -6.04 20.67
N LYS A 92 8.04 -5.54 21.33
CA LYS A 92 6.65 -5.91 21.13
C LYS A 92 5.81 -4.65 20.98
N VAL A 93 4.66 -4.80 20.34
CA VAL A 93 3.68 -3.73 20.18
C VAL A 93 3.35 -3.12 21.54
N GLY A 94 3.29 -1.80 21.58
CA GLY A 94 3.06 -1.06 22.84
C GLY A 94 4.33 -0.78 23.64
N ASP A 95 5.51 -1.24 23.21
CA ASP A 95 6.76 -0.78 23.79
C ASP A 95 7.01 0.70 23.47
N ILE A 96 7.60 1.43 24.40
CA ILE A 96 8.02 2.81 24.19
C ILE A 96 9.49 2.79 23.79
N VAL A 97 9.80 3.23 22.58
CA VAL A 97 11.16 3.37 22.05
C VAL A 97 11.68 4.78 22.34
N PHE A 98 12.92 4.90 22.81
CA PHE A 98 13.52 6.16 23.26
C PHE A 98 14.73 6.55 22.42
N PHE A 99 14.89 7.85 22.20
CA PHE A 99 15.96 8.40 21.37
C PHE A 99 16.61 9.65 21.98
N THR A 100 17.89 9.87 21.62
CA THR A 100 18.61 11.12 21.87
C THR A 100 18.64 11.98 20.61
N THR A 101 17.81 13.04 20.56
CA THR A 101 17.64 13.89 19.37
C THR A 101 18.14 15.32 19.59
N TYR A 102 17.46 16.12 20.41
CA TYR A 102 17.72 17.56 20.57
C TYR A 102 18.45 17.94 21.87
N LYS A 103 18.52 17.02 22.84
CA LYS A 103 19.34 17.17 24.05
C LYS A 103 19.86 15.81 24.51
N PRO A 104 20.98 15.73 25.25
CA PRO A 104 21.47 14.49 25.82
C PRO A 104 20.42 13.75 26.66
N GLY A 105 20.41 12.43 26.58
CA GLY A 105 19.42 11.57 27.22
C GLY A 105 18.14 11.41 26.41
N ALA A 106 17.12 10.77 27.00
CA ALA A 106 15.84 10.50 26.37
C ALA A 106 15.06 11.80 26.08
N SER A 107 15.34 12.40 24.93
CA SER A 107 14.74 13.65 24.45
C SER A 107 13.63 13.43 23.44
N HIS A 108 13.51 12.23 22.87
CA HIS A 108 12.39 11.87 22.03
C HIS A 108 11.94 10.44 22.30
N ALA A 109 10.67 10.14 22.02
CA ALA A 109 10.11 8.81 22.20
C ALA A 109 8.97 8.54 21.19
N GLY A 110 8.67 7.26 20.98
CA GLY A 110 7.54 6.80 20.17
C GLY A 110 7.00 5.47 20.66
N ILE A 111 5.84 5.09 20.15
CA ILE A 111 5.15 3.82 20.44
C ILE A 111 5.52 2.82 19.35
N TYR A 112 6.14 1.70 19.71
CA TYR A 112 6.44 0.61 18.80
C TYR A 112 5.15 -0.09 18.35
N VAL A 113 5.01 -0.30 17.04
CA VAL A 113 3.80 -0.88 16.42
C VAL A 113 4.12 -2.09 15.52
N GLY A 114 5.26 -2.75 15.76
CA GLY A 114 5.71 -3.94 15.03
C GLY A 114 6.59 -3.62 13.81
N ASN A 115 7.30 -4.64 13.29
CA ASN A 115 8.15 -4.55 12.09
C ASN A 115 9.16 -3.40 12.10
N GLU A 116 9.81 -3.16 13.23
CA GLU A 116 10.72 -2.02 13.40
C GLU A 116 10.05 -0.64 13.21
N GLU A 117 8.72 -0.57 13.10
CA GLU A 117 7.98 0.67 12.98
C GLU A 117 7.55 1.21 14.34
N PHE A 118 7.53 2.53 14.46
CA PHE A 118 7.01 3.23 15.63
C PHE A 118 6.27 4.51 15.24
N VAL A 119 5.21 4.84 15.98
CA VAL A 119 4.44 6.07 15.83
C VAL A 119 4.96 7.12 16.80
N HIS A 120 5.22 8.33 16.31
CA HIS A 120 5.72 9.42 17.13
C HIS A 120 5.32 10.80 16.61
N ALA A 121 5.43 11.82 17.45
CA ALA A 121 5.25 13.21 17.03
C ALA A 121 6.54 13.75 16.38
N SER A 122 6.56 13.91 15.06
CA SER A 122 7.66 14.51 14.30
C SER A 122 7.50 16.03 14.23
N SER A 123 8.58 16.77 14.47
CA SER A 123 8.57 18.24 14.38
C SER A 123 8.21 18.79 12.99
N SER A 124 8.46 18.04 11.92
CA SER A 124 8.15 18.46 10.54
C SER A 124 6.88 17.83 9.97
N ARG A 125 6.54 16.60 10.36
CA ARG A 125 5.43 15.82 9.78
C ARG A 125 4.22 15.65 10.72
N GLY A 126 4.29 16.17 11.95
CA GLY A 126 3.29 15.85 12.97
C GLY A 126 3.38 14.38 13.40
N ILE A 127 2.27 13.81 13.91
CA ILE A 127 2.21 12.38 14.22
C ILE A 127 2.44 11.58 12.94
N SER A 128 3.48 10.76 12.93
CA SER A 128 3.90 9.99 11.75
C SER A 128 4.48 8.64 12.16
N VAL A 129 4.53 7.71 11.21
CA VAL A 129 5.25 6.44 11.35
C VAL A 129 6.68 6.64 10.84
N SER A 130 7.65 6.13 11.60
CA SER A 130 9.05 6.00 11.17
C SER A 130 9.55 4.58 11.48
N ASN A 131 10.67 4.19 10.90
CA ASN A 131 11.28 2.87 11.09
C ASN A 131 12.63 2.96 11.85
N LEU A 132 12.86 2.04 12.79
CA LEU A 132 14.07 1.96 13.63
C LEU A 132 15.34 1.67 12.83
N GLU A 133 15.21 1.05 11.66
CA GLU A 133 16.33 0.76 10.75
C GLU A 133 16.77 2.00 9.94
N GLU A 134 15.96 3.07 9.90
CA GLU A 134 16.39 4.31 9.26
C GLU A 134 17.65 4.85 9.94
N SER A 135 18.65 5.24 9.13
CA SER A 135 19.96 5.72 9.60
C SER A 135 19.86 6.85 10.65
N TYR A 136 18.83 7.70 10.57
CA TYR A 136 18.60 8.76 11.54
C TYR A 136 18.21 8.21 12.92
N TRP A 137 17.27 7.26 12.98
CA TRP A 137 16.72 6.70 14.21
C TRP A 137 17.64 5.67 14.83
N ASN A 138 18.22 4.79 14.02
CA ASN A 138 19.16 3.76 14.46
C ASN A 138 20.33 4.36 15.26
N LYS A 139 20.94 5.44 14.76
CA LYS A 139 22.07 6.12 15.42
C LYS A 139 21.72 6.84 16.72
N ARG A 140 20.42 7.06 16.98
CA ARG A 140 19.92 7.84 18.12
C ARG A 140 19.19 6.97 19.14
N TYR A 141 19.05 5.68 18.88
CA TYR A 141 18.30 4.76 19.71
C TYR A 141 18.99 4.55 21.06
N LEU A 142 18.25 4.79 22.15
CA LEU A 142 18.72 4.60 23.53
C LEU A 142 18.26 3.26 24.11
N GLY A 143 17.21 2.67 23.55
CA GLY A 143 16.56 1.46 24.05
C GLY A 143 15.04 1.61 24.10
N ALA A 144 14.38 0.54 24.56
CA ALA A 144 12.94 0.51 24.73
C ALA A 144 12.54 0.06 26.13
N LYS A 145 11.35 0.48 26.55
CA LYS A 145 10.74 0.05 27.80
C LYS A 145 9.26 -0.29 27.61
N ARG A 146 8.79 -1.28 28.36
CA ARG A 146 7.43 -1.81 28.32
C ARG A 146 6.66 -1.44 29.57
N HIS A 147 5.39 -1.07 29.44
CA HIS A 147 4.51 -0.89 30.59
C HIS A 147 4.20 -2.24 31.24
N ASN A 148 4.40 -2.34 32.56
CA ASN A 148 4.37 -3.61 33.27
C ASN A 148 3.01 -4.32 33.16
N GLU A 149 1.92 -3.56 33.12
CA GLU A 149 0.55 -4.09 33.09
C GLU A 149 0.02 -4.32 31.67
N LEU A 150 0.40 -3.45 30.71
CA LEU A 150 0.02 -3.57 29.29
C LEU A 150 0.52 -4.90 28.69
N SER A 151 1.64 -5.43 29.21
CA SER A 151 2.25 -6.67 28.71
C SER A 151 1.39 -7.93 28.88
N ASN A 152 0.47 -7.95 29.86
CA ASN A 152 -0.40 -9.09 30.11
C ASN A 152 -1.63 -9.09 29.19
N ASP A 153 -2.14 -7.90 28.90
CA ASP A 153 -3.34 -7.68 28.08
C ASP A 153 -3.12 -7.93 26.58
N LEU A 154 -1.86 -7.93 26.16
CA LEU A 154 -1.42 -8.06 24.77
C LEU A 154 -0.80 -9.44 24.45
N SER A 155 -0.86 -10.44 25.33
CA SER A 155 -0.19 -11.75 25.12
C SER A 155 -0.94 -12.73 24.19
N PHE A 156 -0.20 -13.54 23.41
CA PHE A 156 -0.69 -14.32 22.24
C PHE A 156 -0.34 -15.81 22.20
N SER A 157 -1.23 -16.60 21.56
CA SER A 157 -0.87 -17.80 20.80
C SER A 157 -0.60 -17.38 19.34
N THR A 158 0.20 -18.08 18.55
CA THR A 158 0.63 -17.58 17.22
C THR A 158 0.07 -18.36 16.03
N ASP A 159 -0.17 -19.67 16.20
CA ASP A 159 -0.57 -20.55 15.10
C ASP A 159 -2.05 -20.42 14.73
N ALA A 160 -2.94 -20.39 15.73
CA ALA A 160 -4.37 -20.28 15.49
C ALA A 160 -4.75 -18.91 14.92
N GLU A 161 -3.99 -17.87 15.26
CA GLU A 161 -4.24 -16.51 14.83
C GLU A 161 -3.58 -16.13 13.51
N ALA A 162 -2.44 -16.72 13.15
CA ALA A 162 -1.98 -16.68 11.77
C ALA A 162 -3.02 -17.33 10.84
N GLN A 163 -3.60 -18.48 11.26
CA GLN A 163 -4.69 -19.14 10.53
C GLN A 163 -5.95 -18.26 10.45
N LYS A 164 -6.38 -17.67 11.58
CA LYS A 164 -7.54 -16.76 11.62
C LYS A 164 -7.33 -15.51 10.77
N LEU A 165 -6.13 -14.93 10.77
CA LEU A 165 -5.77 -13.79 9.92
C LEU A 165 -5.90 -14.18 8.45
N TRP A 166 -5.32 -15.31 8.04
CA TRP A 166 -5.47 -15.81 6.67
C TRP A 166 -6.93 -16.01 6.29
N GLN A 167 -7.74 -16.65 7.16
CA GLN A 167 -9.17 -16.85 6.92
C GLN A 167 -9.92 -15.52 6.81
N THR A 168 -9.64 -14.57 7.69
CA THR A 168 -10.27 -13.25 7.69
C THR A 168 -9.92 -12.49 6.42
N ALA A 169 -8.64 -12.46 6.05
CA ALA A 169 -8.16 -11.84 4.82
C ALA A 169 -8.84 -12.48 3.60
N SER A 170 -8.75 -13.80 3.46
CA SER A 170 -9.33 -14.53 2.33
C SER A 170 -10.85 -14.33 2.24
N ASN A 171 -11.59 -14.47 3.34
CA ASN A 171 -13.04 -14.30 3.37
C ASN A 171 -13.47 -12.87 3.02
N TYR A 172 -12.75 -11.87 3.53
CA TYR A 172 -13.01 -10.47 3.19
C TYR A 172 -12.89 -10.25 1.68
N TYR A 173 -11.83 -10.75 1.04
CA TYR A 173 -11.67 -10.61 -0.41
C TYR A 173 -12.38 -11.66 -1.26
N LEU A 174 -13.13 -12.60 -0.68
CA LEU A 174 -14.07 -13.40 -1.48
C LEU A 174 -15.47 -12.78 -1.46
N ASN A 175 -15.80 -11.98 -0.44
CA ASN A 175 -17.18 -11.57 -0.17
C ASN A 175 -17.42 -10.06 -0.07
N SER A 176 -16.37 -9.24 -0.02
CA SER A 176 -16.48 -7.77 0.14
C SER A 176 -15.84 -7.01 -1.02
N ALA A 177 -16.35 -5.80 -1.28
CA ALA A 177 -15.71 -4.83 -2.17
C ALA A 177 -14.40 -4.32 -1.54
N VAL A 178 -13.38 -4.06 -2.37
CA VAL A 178 -12.07 -3.56 -1.92
C VAL A 178 -12.25 -2.15 -1.35
N THR A 179 -12.25 -2.01 -0.02
CA THR A 179 -12.34 -0.69 0.66
C THR A 179 -11.34 -0.53 1.82
N SER A 180 -11.37 0.61 2.50
CA SER A 180 -10.46 1.09 3.55
C SER A 180 -10.26 0.19 4.78
N GLN A 181 -11.03 -0.91 4.93
CA GLN A 181 -10.86 -1.95 5.95
C GLN A 181 -9.50 -2.69 5.87
N ASN A 182 -8.70 -2.42 4.84
CA ASN A 182 -7.35 -2.95 4.67
C ASN A 182 -6.37 -2.49 5.77
N GLN A 183 -6.60 -1.33 6.42
CA GLN A 183 -5.67 -0.81 7.44
C GLN A 183 -5.62 -1.71 8.68
N ASP A 184 -6.75 -2.26 9.10
CA ASP A 184 -6.84 -3.16 10.26
C ASP A 184 -6.14 -4.49 9.98
N LEU A 185 -6.29 -5.02 8.75
CA LEU A 185 -5.63 -6.26 8.33
C LEU A 185 -4.10 -6.08 8.24
N MET A 186 -3.64 -4.94 7.71
CA MET A 186 -2.22 -4.59 7.66
C MET A 186 -1.62 -4.44 9.05
N SER A 187 -2.38 -3.80 9.95
CA SER A 187 -2.01 -3.62 11.35
C SER A 187 -1.84 -4.97 12.05
N LEU A 188 -2.86 -5.84 11.95
CA LEU A 188 -2.84 -7.18 12.52
C LEU A 188 -1.78 -8.10 11.90
N TYR A 189 -1.54 -7.98 10.59
CA TYR A 189 -0.45 -8.69 9.92
C TYR A 189 0.93 -8.25 10.45
N ASN A 190 1.14 -6.95 10.66
CA ASN A 190 2.41 -6.44 11.17
C ASN A 190 2.68 -6.90 12.61
N VAL A 191 1.63 -6.99 13.44
CA VAL A 191 1.69 -7.60 14.78
C VAL A 191 2.15 -9.06 14.69
N LEU A 192 1.42 -9.88 13.94
CA LEU A 192 1.68 -11.32 13.89
C LEU A 192 3.07 -11.60 13.27
N ARG A 193 3.49 -10.81 12.29
CA ARG A 193 4.82 -10.92 11.68
C ARG A 193 5.97 -10.58 12.65
N SER A 194 5.79 -9.66 13.60
CA SER A 194 6.86 -9.37 14.58
C SER A 194 7.05 -10.49 15.60
N GLN A 195 6.11 -11.42 15.69
CA GLN A 195 6.09 -12.48 16.70
C GLN A 195 6.31 -13.88 16.10
N VAL A 196 6.13 -14.02 14.78
CA VAL A 196 6.28 -15.29 14.07
C VAL A 196 7.37 -15.15 13.02
N THR A 197 8.32 -16.07 13.03
CA THR A 197 9.34 -16.17 11.99
C THR A 197 8.67 -16.53 10.66
N LEU A 198 9.07 -15.85 9.58
CA LEU A 198 8.66 -16.16 8.20
C LEU A 198 9.34 -17.45 7.71
N ASP A 199 9.01 -18.56 8.36
CA ASP A 199 9.39 -19.91 7.96
C ASP A 199 8.17 -20.63 7.39
N SER A 200 8.12 -20.72 6.06
CA SER A 200 7.02 -21.37 5.33
C SER A 200 6.90 -22.88 5.59
N SER A 201 7.84 -23.50 6.31
CA SER A 201 7.71 -24.89 6.75
C SER A 201 6.78 -25.05 7.96
N THR A 202 6.44 -23.95 8.64
CA THR A 202 5.48 -23.92 9.76
C THR A 202 4.08 -23.51 9.28
N PRO A 203 2.99 -24.03 9.87
CA PRO A 203 1.63 -23.60 9.53
C PRO A 203 1.43 -22.08 9.71
N ALA A 204 1.95 -21.50 10.79
CA ALA A 204 1.84 -20.06 11.03
C ALA A 204 2.62 -19.23 10.01
N GLY A 205 3.87 -19.61 9.72
CA GLY A 205 4.68 -18.94 8.70
C GLY A 205 4.08 -19.05 7.30
N GLU A 206 3.45 -20.20 6.97
CA GLU A 206 2.70 -20.35 5.72
C GLU A 206 1.50 -19.40 5.65
N HIS A 207 0.67 -19.33 6.70
CA HIS A 207 -0.48 -18.43 6.74
C HIS A 207 -0.08 -16.95 6.67
N LEU A 208 1.03 -16.59 7.30
CA LEU A 208 1.61 -15.25 7.19
C LEU A 208 2.10 -14.95 5.77
N LEU A 209 2.80 -15.88 5.13
CA LEU A 209 3.25 -15.70 3.74
C LEU A 209 2.05 -15.53 2.78
N ARG A 210 1.00 -16.34 2.94
CA ARG A 210 -0.22 -16.22 2.14
C ARG A 210 -0.88 -14.86 2.35
N THR A 211 -0.95 -14.39 3.59
CA THR A 211 -1.49 -13.06 3.91
C THR A 211 -0.62 -11.93 3.36
N ALA A 212 0.71 -12.07 3.42
CA ALA A 212 1.65 -11.11 2.85
C ALA A 212 1.46 -10.95 1.33
N ASN A 213 1.38 -12.07 0.61
CA ASN A 213 1.13 -12.06 -0.84
C ASN A 213 -0.22 -11.42 -1.19
N LEU A 214 -1.23 -11.65 -0.36
CA LEU A 214 -2.54 -11.02 -0.49
C LEU A 214 -2.44 -9.50 -0.28
N ILE A 215 -1.79 -9.06 0.80
CA ILE A 215 -1.47 -7.66 1.11
C ILE A 215 -0.78 -6.95 -0.06
N ASP A 216 0.26 -7.55 -0.62
CA ASP A 216 0.99 -6.97 -1.73
C ASP A 216 0.11 -6.87 -2.99
N SER A 217 -0.75 -7.86 -3.20
CA SER A 217 -1.72 -7.87 -4.30
C SER A 217 -2.75 -6.75 -4.16
N ILE A 218 -3.22 -6.48 -2.94
CA ILE A 218 -4.16 -5.39 -2.62
C ILE A 218 -3.54 -4.04 -2.90
N LYS A 219 -2.32 -3.82 -2.43
CA LYS A 219 -1.60 -2.56 -2.66
C LYS A 219 -1.49 -2.29 -4.17
N LEU A 220 -1.09 -3.30 -4.94
CA LEU A 220 -0.99 -3.17 -6.39
C LEU A 220 -2.36 -2.97 -7.06
N ALA A 221 -3.40 -3.66 -6.60
CA ALA A 221 -4.76 -3.50 -7.14
C ALA A 221 -5.28 -2.07 -6.94
N ASN A 222 -5.03 -1.48 -5.76
CA ASN A 222 -5.41 -0.10 -5.48
C ASN A 222 -4.63 0.90 -6.37
N THR A 223 -3.32 0.69 -6.55
CA THR A 223 -2.51 1.51 -7.47
C THR A 223 -3.02 1.41 -8.91
N LEU A 224 -3.32 0.20 -9.38
CA LEU A 224 -3.89 -0.01 -10.72
C LEU A 224 -5.26 0.65 -10.86
N SER A 225 -6.16 0.52 -9.88
CA SER A 225 -7.47 1.15 -9.91
C SER A 225 -7.35 2.68 -9.95
N SER A 226 -6.51 3.27 -9.10
CA SER A 226 -6.27 4.71 -9.07
C SER A 226 -5.72 5.23 -10.40
N SER A 227 -4.65 4.61 -10.91
CA SER A 227 -4.05 5.02 -12.20
C SER A 227 -5.00 4.79 -13.37
N THR A 228 -5.83 3.73 -13.34
CA THR A 228 -6.87 3.48 -14.34
C THR A 228 -7.91 4.60 -14.35
N ASN A 229 -8.42 4.98 -13.18
CA ASN A 229 -9.38 6.08 -13.09
C ASN A 229 -8.79 7.39 -13.59
N GLN A 230 -7.54 7.70 -13.23
CA GLN A 230 -6.85 8.90 -13.70
C GLN A 230 -6.63 8.89 -15.21
N LEU A 231 -6.21 7.75 -15.78
CA LEU A 231 -5.98 7.62 -17.22
C LEU A 231 -7.28 7.70 -18.01
N VAL A 232 -8.36 7.07 -17.51
CA VAL A 232 -9.70 7.18 -18.10
C VAL A 232 -10.22 8.61 -18.04
N ASP A 233 -10.06 9.30 -16.91
CA ASP A 233 -10.49 10.68 -16.77
C ASP A 233 -9.71 11.61 -17.71
N LYS A 234 -8.38 11.60 -17.62
CA LYS A 234 -7.51 12.52 -18.37
C LYS A 234 -7.47 12.20 -19.86
N MET A 235 -7.12 10.97 -20.23
CA MET A 235 -6.79 10.64 -21.62
C MET A 235 -7.99 10.16 -22.44
N ILE A 236 -9.00 9.56 -21.79
CA ILE A 236 -10.16 9.01 -22.51
C ILE A 236 -11.34 9.99 -22.48
N THR A 237 -11.67 10.51 -21.30
CA THR A 237 -12.83 11.39 -21.10
C THR A 237 -12.50 12.83 -21.52
N ASN A 238 -11.44 13.41 -20.95
CA ASN A 238 -11.01 14.77 -21.24
C ASN A 238 -10.16 14.86 -22.51
N GLN A 239 -9.60 13.73 -22.96
CA GLN A 239 -8.76 13.62 -24.16
C GLN A 239 -7.53 14.54 -24.11
N GLU A 240 -6.90 14.58 -22.94
CA GLU A 240 -5.64 15.29 -22.69
C GLU A 240 -4.46 14.38 -23.08
N LEU A 241 -3.62 14.84 -24.00
CA LEU A 241 -2.38 14.17 -24.38
C LEU A 241 -1.19 15.11 -24.20
N THR A 242 -0.49 14.90 -23.10
CA THR A 242 0.66 15.66 -22.60
C THR A 242 1.73 14.72 -22.04
N ASP A 243 2.94 15.22 -21.78
CA ASP A 243 4.03 14.46 -21.15
C ASP A 243 3.63 13.86 -19.79
N GLU A 244 2.81 14.56 -19.01
CA GLU A 244 2.27 14.08 -17.73
C GLU A 244 1.39 12.84 -17.95
N THR A 245 0.44 12.91 -18.89
CA THR A 245 -0.45 11.79 -19.20
C THR A 245 0.27 10.60 -19.83
N VAL A 246 1.31 10.86 -20.63
CA VAL A 246 2.20 9.81 -21.18
C VAL A 246 2.99 9.13 -20.06
N SER A 247 3.47 9.89 -19.07
CA SER A 247 4.14 9.33 -17.89
C SER A 247 3.20 8.44 -17.07
N LEU A 248 1.97 8.90 -16.84
CA LEU A 248 0.91 8.10 -16.19
C LEU A 248 0.65 6.78 -16.94
N TYR A 249 0.55 6.81 -18.28
CA TYR A 249 0.41 5.62 -19.12
C TYR A 249 1.59 4.63 -18.96
N GLN A 250 2.83 5.14 -18.88
CA GLN A 250 4.03 4.33 -18.73
C GLN A 250 4.10 3.67 -17.34
N GLU A 251 3.77 4.42 -16.28
CA GLU A 251 3.69 3.91 -14.91
C GLU A 251 2.65 2.80 -14.79
N GLN A 252 1.43 3.04 -15.28
CA GLN A 252 0.38 2.01 -15.29
C GLN A 252 0.82 0.78 -16.10
N SER A 253 1.50 0.97 -17.24
CA SER A 253 2.04 -0.13 -18.04
C SER A 253 3.09 -0.95 -17.30
N ALA A 254 3.87 -0.35 -16.40
CA ALA A 254 4.79 -1.07 -15.53
C ALA A 254 4.04 -1.87 -14.45
N ASP A 255 3.01 -1.28 -13.85
CA ASP A 255 2.19 -1.95 -12.83
C ASP A 255 1.38 -3.12 -13.39
N ILE A 256 0.85 -3.01 -14.61
CA ILE A 256 0.20 -4.13 -15.30
C ILE A 256 1.18 -5.29 -15.47
N ARG A 257 2.44 -5.03 -15.86
CA ARG A 257 3.47 -6.09 -15.97
C ARG A 257 3.84 -6.67 -14.62
N LYS A 258 3.89 -5.84 -13.57
CA LYS A 258 4.15 -6.27 -12.20
C LYS A 258 3.04 -7.19 -11.66
N SER A 259 1.80 -7.00 -12.11
CA SER A 259 0.64 -7.77 -11.64
C SER A 259 0.78 -9.27 -11.85
N GLU A 260 1.35 -9.73 -12.96
CA GLU A 260 1.55 -11.17 -13.23
C GLU A 260 2.41 -11.83 -12.14
N ARG A 261 3.51 -11.19 -11.77
CA ARG A 261 4.43 -11.68 -10.73
C ARG A 261 3.80 -11.63 -9.33
N VAL A 262 3.02 -10.59 -9.04
CA VAL A 262 2.43 -10.39 -7.70
C VAL A 262 1.23 -11.32 -7.52
N TYR A 263 0.31 -11.34 -8.48
CA TYR A 263 -0.92 -12.12 -8.39
C TYR A 263 -0.69 -13.62 -8.58
N SER A 264 0.35 -14.05 -9.30
CA SER A 264 0.72 -15.50 -9.35
C SER A 264 1.03 -16.09 -7.97
N ARG A 265 1.40 -15.27 -6.99
CA ARG A 265 1.69 -15.70 -5.61
C ARG A 265 0.44 -15.83 -4.73
N LEU A 266 -0.72 -15.40 -5.21
CA LEU A 266 -1.98 -15.56 -4.49
C LEU A 266 -2.36 -17.04 -4.42
N TYR A 267 -2.80 -17.45 -3.23
CA TYR A 267 -3.23 -18.81 -2.97
C TYR A 267 -4.66 -19.03 -3.49
N GLY A 268 -4.82 -19.99 -4.40
CA GLY A 268 -6.10 -20.32 -5.03
C GLY A 268 -6.39 -19.57 -6.34
N PRO A 269 -6.96 -20.25 -7.35
CA PRO A 269 -7.31 -19.63 -8.62
C PRO A 269 -8.41 -18.58 -8.53
N GLU A 270 -9.33 -18.69 -7.56
CA GLU A 270 -10.47 -17.78 -7.39
C GLU A 270 -9.99 -16.36 -7.08
N LEU A 271 -9.07 -16.21 -6.11
CA LEU A 271 -8.47 -14.92 -5.78
C LEU A 271 -7.71 -14.36 -6.97
N ARG A 272 -6.88 -15.16 -7.65
CA ARG A 272 -6.16 -14.71 -8.85
C ARG A 272 -7.09 -14.19 -9.93
N ASN A 273 -8.16 -14.92 -10.21
CA ASN A 273 -9.14 -14.52 -11.23
C ASN A 273 -9.84 -13.22 -10.83
N ARG A 274 -10.25 -13.08 -9.57
CA ARG A 274 -10.88 -11.86 -9.05
C ARG A 274 -9.98 -10.65 -9.17
N PHE A 275 -8.73 -10.74 -8.69
CA PHE A 275 -7.77 -9.64 -8.80
C PHE A 275 -7.51 -9.26 -10.26
N ASN A 276 -7.35 -10.24 -11.15
CA ASN A 276 -7.21 -9.97 -12.58
C ASN A 276 -8.45 -9.26 -13.16
N SER A 277 -9.66 -9.74 -12.85
CA SER A 277 -10.89 -9.15 -13.39
C SER A 277 -11.18 -7.76 -12.86
N GLU A 278 -10.88 -7.49 -11.58
CA GLU A 278 -11.24 -6.23 -10.93
C GLU A 278 -10.20 -5.12 -11.11
N SER A 279 -8.91 -5.44 -11.26
CA SER A 279 -7.85 -4.42 -11.38
C SER A 279 -7.10 -4.44 -12.72
N VAL A 280 -6.75 -5.62 -13.24
CA VAL A 280 -5.89 -5.73 -14.44
C VAL A 280 -6.69 -5.57 -15.72
N THR A 281 -7.87 -6.18 -15.81
CA THR A 281 -8.70 -6.10 -17.01
C THR A 281 -9.12 -4.65 -17.33
N PRO A 282 -9.66 -3.86 -16.37
CA PRO A 282 -9.97 -2.44 -16.63
C PRO A 282 -8.72 -1.63 -17.01
N ALA A 283 -7.60 -1.86 -16.34
CA ALA A 283 -6.34 -1.18 -16.64
C ALA A 283 -5.83 -1.50 -18.06
N LYS A 284 -5.93 -2.76 -18.50
CA LYS A 284 -5.57 -3.17 -19.86
C LYS A 284 -6.47 -2.51 -20.90
N ILE A 285 -7.78 -2.50 -20.69
CA ILE A 285 -8.74 -1.84 -21.59
C ILE A 285 -8.41 -0.34 -21.71
N ALA A 286 -8.20 0.35 -20.59
CA ALA A 286 -7.86 1.76 -20.59
C ALA A 286 -6.54 2.03 -21.34
N LYS A 287 -5.51 1.23 -21.05
CA LYS A 287 -4.22 1.28 -21.73
C LYS A 287 -4.34 1.06 -23.24
N GLU A 288 -5.03 -0.01 -23.65
CA GLU A 288 -5.20 -0.36 -25.06
C GLU A 288 -6.05 0.67 -25.82
N THR A 289 -6.93 1.39 -25.14
CA THR A 289 -7.73 2.48 -25.73
C THR A 289 -6.87 3.65 -26.20
N VAL A 290 -5.72 3.89 -25.55
CA VAL A 290 -4.84 5.06 -25.80
C VAL A 290 -3.46 4.71 -26.37
N ILE A 291 -3.14 3.42 -26.53
CA ILE A 291 -1.77 2.95 -26.85
C ILE A 291 -1.23 3.53 -28.16
N TYR A 292 -2.07 3.69 -29.17
CA TYR A 292 -1.63 4.18 -30.48
C TYR A 292 -1.42 5.68 -30.47
N GLU A 293 -2.26 6.41 -29.75
CA GLU A 293 -2.16 7.85 -29.55
C GLU A 293 -0.87 8.21 -28.81
N VAL A 294 -0.55 7.47 -27.74
CA VAL A 294 0.74 7.61 -27.04
C VAL A 294 1.91 7.26 -27.97
N SER A 295 1.79 6.19 -28.76
CA SER A 295 2.84 5.79 -29.69
C SER A 295 3.08 6.83 -30.78
N MET A 296 2.01 7.44 -31.30
CA MET A 296 2.04 8.51 -32.29
C MET A 296 2.66 9.78 -31.71
N TYR A 297 2.30 10.16 -30.48
CA TYR A 297 2.88 11.30 -29.76
C TYR A 297 4.41 11.18 -29.64
N LEU A 298 4.89 10.06 -29.11
CA LEU A 298 6.33 9.80 -28.95
C LEU A 298 7.06 9.72 -30.30
N LEU A 299 6.38 9.21 -31.33
CA LEU A 299 6.95 9.14 -32.67
C LEU A 299 7.09 10.52 -33.31
N LEU A 300 6.15 11.44 -33.11
CA LEU A 300 6.25 12.82 -33.60
C LEU A 300 7.42 13.56 -32.97
N ASP A 301 7.66 13.38 -31.66
CA ASP A 301 8.84 13.90 -30.98
C ASP A 301 10.14 13.34 -31.60
N THR A 302 10.17 12.02 -31.84
CA THR A 302 11.31 11.35 -32.51
C THR A 302 11.54 11.89 -33.93
N ILE A 303 10.47 12.13 -34.71
CA ILE A 303 10.55 12.72 -36.05
C ILE A 303 11.15 14.12 -35.97
N ASN A 304 10.67 14.95 -35.04
CA ASN A 304 11.17 16.31 -34.89
C ASN A 304 12.66 16.32 -34.53
N SER A 305 13.07 15.51 -33.55
CA SER A 305 14.48 15.40 -33.13
C SER A 305 15.37 14.90 -34.28
N THR A 306 14.90 13.92 -35.05
CA THR A 306 15.65 13.37 -36.20
C THR A 306 15.81 14.41 -37.31
N LYS A 307 14.77 15.21 -37.57
CA LYS A 307 14.81 16.35 -38.50
C LYS A 307 15.79 17.42 -38.03
N GLU A 308 15.77 17.78 -36.74
CA GLU A 308 16.69 18.78 -36.15
C GLU A 308 18.17 18.33 -36.23
N GLN A 309 18.42 17.02 -36.20
CA GLN A 309 19.74 16.43 -36.44
C GLN A 309 20.15 16.41 -37.92
N GLY A 310 19.30 16.90 -38.83
CA GLY A 310 19.54 16.95 -40.27
C GLY A 310 19.30 15.64 -41.00
N ASN A 311 18.82 14.59 -40.34
CA ASN A 311 18.56 13.29 -40.97
C ASN A 311 17.16 13.25 -41.60
N LEU A 312 16.98 14.02 -42.68
CA LEU A 312 15.66 14.27 -43.27
C LEU A 312 15.01 13.03 -43.90
N ASP A 313 15.80 12.10 -44.44
CA ASP A 313 15.26 10.87 -45.02
C ASP A 313 14.71 9.92 -43.95
N GLU A 314 15.42 9.79 -42.83
CA GLU A 314 14.93 9.00 -41.70
C GLU A 314 13.67 9.64 -41.08
N ALA A 315 13.62 10.97 -40.96
CA ALA A 315 12.43 11.67 -40.51
C ALA A 315 11.21 11.39 -41.41
N ARG A 316 11.40 11.28 -42.73
CA ARG A 316 10.34 10.89 -43.68
C ARG A 316 9.90 9.43 -43.51
N ASN A 317 10.85 8.50 -43.34
CA ASN A 317 10.53 7.09 -43.08
C ASN A 317 9.71 6.92 -41.78
N LEU A 318 10.03 7.71 -40.76
CA LEU A 318 9.30 7.72 -39.49
C LEU A 318 7.87 8.28 -39.66
N LEU A 319 7.63 9.25 -40.56
CA LEU A 319 6.28 9.69 -40.91
C LEU A 319 5.45 8.59 -41.57
N GLU A 320 6.05 7.75 -42.43
CA GLU A 320 5.32 6.59 -42.97
C GLU A 320 4.96 5.58 -41.87
N LYS A 321 5.80 5.46 -40.83
CA LYS A 321 5.50 4.65 -39.64
C LYS A 321 4.32 5.24 -38.86
N TYR A 322 4.25 6.57 -38.74
CA TYR A 322 3.11 7.25 -38.15
C TYR A 322 1.81 6.90 -38.89
N ASP A 323 1.79 6.99 -40.22
CA ASP A 323 0.58 6.68 -41.01
C ASP A 323 0.09 5.24 -40.80
N ARG A 324 1.01 4.30 -40.59
CA ARG A 324 0.67 2.91 -40.25
C ARG A 324 0.01 2.81 -38.87
N LEU A 325 0.55 3.51 -37.87
CA LEU A 325 -0.01 3.54 -36.52
C LEU A 325 -1.41 4.17 -36.50
N GLU A 326 -1.60 5.25 -37.25
CA GLU A 326 -2.90 5.93 -37.35
C GLU A 326 -4.00 5.02 -37.90
N ARG A 327 -3.71 4.25 -38.96
CA ARG A 327 -4.64 3.23 -39.48
C ARG A 327 -4.94 2.16 -38.43
N ARG A 328 -3.89 1.69 -37.75
CA ARG A 328 -4.00 0.63 -36.75
C ARG A 328 -4.81 1.06 -35.52
N ALA A 329 -4.73 2.33 -35.13
CA ALA A 329 -5.51 2.92 -34.04
C ALA A 329 -7.02 2.73 -34.27
N LYS A 330 -7.49 2.98 -35.51
CA LYS A 330 -8.89 2.80 -35.89
C LYS A 330 -9.30 1.33 -35.85
N GLU A 331 -8.49 0.45 -36.41
CA GLU A 331 -8.76 -1.00 -36.43
C GLU A 331 -8.87 -1.60 -35.02
N ILE A 332 -7.96 -1.23 -34.12
CA ILE A 332 -7.93 -1.80 -32.76
C ILE A 332 -9.12 -1.34 -31.93
N LYS A 333 -9.59 -0.10 -32.10
CA LYS A 333 -10.83 0.35 -31.43
C LYS A 333 -12.05 -0.43 -31.91
N VAL A 334 -12.13 -0.72 -33.21
CA VAL A 334 -13.21 -1.57 -33.76
C VAL A 334 -13.12 -2.98 -33.19
N LEU A 335 -11.95 -3.63 -33.28
CA LEU A 335 -11.73 -4.99 -32.76
C LEU A 335 -11.96 -5.08 -31.24
N GLY A 336 -11.46 -4.13 -30.46
CA GLY A 336 -11.64 -4.08 -29.01
C GLY A 336 -13.12 -4.00 -28.63
N ASN A 337 -13.92 -3.18 -29.32
CA ASN A 337 -15.35 -3.08 -29.09
C ASN A 337 -16.13 -4.36 -29.48
N THR A 338 -15.57 -5.26 -30.29
CA THR A 338 -16.16 -6.59 -30.51
C THR A 338 -16.02 -7.53 -29.31
N LEU A 339 -14.97 -7.34 -28.50
CA LEU A 339 -14.69 -8.16 -27.32
C LEU A 339 -15.30 -7.54 -26.05
N HIS A 340 -15.27 -6.21 -25.97
CA HIS A 340 -15.78 -5.43 -24.85
C HIS A 340 -16.65 -4.28 -25.39
N ALA A 341 -17.95 -4.53 -25.48
CA ALA A 341 -18.90 -3.58 -26.06
C ALA A 341 -18.79 -2.19 -25.42
N ASN A 342 -18.58 -1.16 -26.24
CA ASN A 342 -18.44 0.24 -25.86
C ASN A 342 -17.26 0.58 -24.93
N ALA A 343 -16.28 -0.32 -24.79
CA ALA A 343 -15.15 -0.11 -23.91
C ALA A 343 -14.04 0.77 -24.53
N TYR A 344 -13.92 0.79 -25.86
CA TYR A 344 -12.86 1.50 -26.57
C TYR A 344 -13.42 2.76 -27.24
N GLN A 345 -13.26 3.91 -26.59
CA GLN A 345 -13.81 5.19 -27.06
C GLN A 345 -12.97 5.80 -28.21
N ASN A 346 -13.64 6.58 -29.06
CA ASN A 346 -12.97 7.42 -30.05
C ASN A 346 -12.31 8.63 -29.37
N LEU A 347 -11.11 8.98 -29.81
CA LEU A 347 -10.27 10.02 -29.20
C LEU A 347 -10.04 11.17 -30.19
N ASP A 348 -11.14 11.74 -30.69
CA ASP A 348 -11.12 12.68 -31.81
C ASP A 348 -10.33 13.97 -31.53
N LYS A 349 -10.36 14.50 -30.30
CA LYS A 349 -9.56 15.68 -29.93
C LYS A 349 -8.07 15.38 -29.97
N ILE A 350 -7.67 14.22 -29.43
CA ILE A 350 -6.27 13.77 -29.49
C ILE A 350 -5.84 13.57 -30.93
N HIS A 351 -6.67 12.94 -31.77
CA HIS A 351 -6.36 12.77 -33.19
C HIS A 351 -6.19 14.12 -33.90
N GLN A 352 -7.05 15.10 -33.63
CA GLN A 352 -6.91 16.46 -34.18
C GLN A 352 -5.60 17.12 -33.74
N GLN A 353 -5.24 17.01 -32.46
CA GLN A 353 -3.95 17.51 -31.93
C GLN A 353 -2.76 16.87 -32.66
N LEU A 354 -2.72 15.54 -32.74
CA LEU A 354 -1.62 14.81 -33.38
C LEU A 354 -1.50 15.11 -34.88
N GLN A 355 -2.64 15.21 -35.56
CA GLN A 355 -2.69 15.54 -36.99
C GLN A 355 -2.12 16.93 -37.26
N GLY A 356 -2.43 17.93 -36.43
CA GLY A 356 -1.86 19.29 -36.57
C GLY A 356 -0.34 19.30 -36.46
N VAL A 357 0.22 18.55 -35.50
CA VAL A 357 1.69 18.44 -35.34
C VAL A 357 2.32 17.73 -36.54
N LYS A 358 1.71 16.62 -37.00
CA LYS A 358 2.15 15.87 -38.18
C LYS A 358 2.20 16.75 -39.42
N GLU A 359 1.15 17.52 -39.69
CA GLU A 359 1.05 18.40 -40.86
C GLU A 359 2.14 19.48 -40.85
N SER A 360 2.43 20.07 -39.68
CA SER A 360 3.54 21.02 -39.52
C SER A 360 4.88 20.38 -39.89
N LEU A 361 5.19 19.20 -39.34
CA LEU A 361 6.44 18.49 -39.62
C LEU A 361 6.56 18.08 -41.10
N GLN A 362 5.44 17.66 -41.71
CA GLN A 362 5.40 17.33 -43.14
C GLN A 362 5.71 18.55 -44.01
N ALA A 363 5.13 19.71 -43.71
CA ALA A 363 5.39 20.94 -44.45
C ALA A 363 6.87 21.37 -44.36
N GLU A 364 7.46 21.29 -43.17
CA GLU A 364 8.87 21.60 -42.94
C GLU A 364 9.80 20.67 -43.74
N LEU A 365 9.56 19.36 -43.72
CA LEU A 365 10.37 18.37 -44.44
C LEU A 365 10.25 18.49 -45.97
N GLN A 366 9.12 19.00 -46.47
CA GLN A 366 8.93 19.32 -47.89
C GLN A 366 9.72 20.57 -48.27
N ALA A 367 9.70 21.62 -47.45
CA ALA A 367 10.48 22.84 -47.69
C ALA A 367 11.99 22.55 -47.75
N SER A 368 12.51 21.71 -46.87
CA SER A 368 13.93 21.31 -46.88
C SER A 368 14.37 20.54 -48.13
N LYS A 369 13.44 19.92 -48.86
CA LYS A 369 13.72 19.22 -50.12
C LYS A 369 13.94 20.17 -51.31
N VAL A 370 13.38 21.38 -51.24
CA VAL A 370 13.53 22.41 -52.28
C VAL A 370 14.91 23.05 -52.20
N VAL A 371 15.43 23.26 -50.98
CA VAL A 371 16.73 23.92 -50.74
C VAL A 371 17.94 23.04 -51.09
N SER A 372 17.82 21.71 -51.08
CA SER A 372 18.93 20.80 -51.37
C SER A 372 19.14 20.50 -52.86
N LYS A 373 18.39 21.15 -53.76
CA LYS A 373 18.45 20.94 -55.22
C LYS A 373 19.07 22.10 -55.99
N ASP A 374 19.41 23.18 -55.31
CA ASP A 374 20.26 24.29 -55.79
C ASP A 374 21.67 24.12 -55.23
#